data_AF-A0A0Q0Z3B0-F1
#
_entry.id   AF-A0A0Q0Z3B0-F1
#
_cell.length_a   1.000
_cell.length_b   1.000
_cell.length_c   1.000
_cell.angle_alpha   90.00
_cell.angle_beta   90.00
_cell.angle_gamma   90.00
#
_symmetry.space_group_name_H-M   'P 1'
#
loop_
_entity.id
_entity.type
_entity.pdbx_description
1 polymer ?
#
loop_
_entity_poly.entity_id
_entity_poly.type
_entity_poly.pdbx_seq_one_letter_code
_entity_poly.pdbx_strand_id
1 'polypeptide(L)'
;MCLSDDWFNDSNNRIKNWEEKGLSVKEAQANLFKYRSTIYPAAIEVAEFIFSNWGARMVAMLEKDARDILFEIWERELNRSHELPCIDLGGVPFEIGTLLRLRTNHSVTAIVDESGINFDNQSFSSFSSAANKARPHTQNNGWIQWEYYCSSASEWKLVDRLRKKYQEQIAKEVMRSLINT
;
A
#
# COMPACT_ATOMS: atom_id res chain seq x y z
N MET A 1 -3.47 -13.64 -7.33
CA MET A 1 -2.38 -13.87 -8.30
C MET A 1 -1.23 -13.02 -7.83
N CYS A 2 -0.19 -13.59 -7.21
CA CYS A 2 1.05 -12.85 -6.94
C CYS A 2 1.43 -12.09 -8.21
N LEU A 3 1.68 -10.78 -8.10
CA LEU A 3 2.20 -10.02 -9.22
C LEU A 3 3.51 -10.70 -9.61
N SER A 4 3.63 -11.13 -10.87
CA SER A 4 4.83 -11.81 -11.32
C SER A 4 6.04 -10.90 -11.17
N ASP A 5 7.23 -11.48 -11.11
CA ASP A 5 8.48 -10.70 -11.14
C ASP A 5 8.53 -9.77 -12.37
N ASP A 6 7.84 -10.13 -13.46
CA ASP A 6 7.65 -9.29 -14.64
C ASP A 6 6.96 -7.96 -14.31
N TRP A 7 5.99 -7.93 -13.40
CA TRP A 7 5.31 -6.69 -13.01
C TRP A 7 6.22 -5.73 -12.21
N PHE A 8 7.15 -6.28 -11.42
CA PHE A 8 8.15 -5.48 -10.71
C PHE A 8 9.23 -4.97 -11.67
N ASN A 9 9.66 -5.81 -12.61
CA ASN A 9 10.52 -5.38 -13.71
C ASN A 9 9.85 -4.31 -14.57
N ASP A 10 8.53 -4.40 -14.78
CA ASP A 10 7.77 -3.37 -15.48
C ASP A 10 7.78 -2.03 -14.73
N SER A 11 7.83 -2.00 -13.40
CA SER A 11 7.90 -0.73 -12.63
C SER A 11 9.21 0.02 -12.88
N ASN A 12 10.35 -0.65 -12.70
CA ASN A 12 11.66 -0.06 -12.99
C ASN A 12 11.81 0.32 -14.46
N ASN A 13 11.28 -0.52 -15.36
CA ASN A 13 11.27 -0.24 -16.79
C ASN A 13 10.37 0.95 -17.15
N ARG A 14 9.22 1.13 -16.50
CA ARG A 14 8.31 2.28 -16.69
C ARG A 14 9.00 3.57 -16.30
N ILE A 15 9.58 3.62 -15.09
CA ILE A 15 10.27 4.81 -14.59
C ILE A 15 11.43 5.18 -15.52
N LYS A 16 12.29 4.20 -15.86
CA LYS A 16 13.40 4.41 -16.79
C LYS A 16 12.93 4.88 -18.17
N ASN A 17 11.83 4.33 -18.68
CA ASN A 17 11.27 4.74 -19.96
C ASN A 17 10.71 6.17 -19.91
N TRP A 18 10.14 6.62 -18.78
CA TRP A 18 9.71 8.02 -18.60
C TRP A 18 10.90 8.96 -18.44
N GLU A 19 11.99 8.54 -17.79
CA GLU A 19 13.24 9.31 -17.71
C GLU A 19 13.87 9.50 -19.11
N GLU A 20 13.88 8.45 -19.94
CA GLU A 20 14.49 8.49 -21.27
C GLU A 20 13.61 9.18 -22.32
N LYS A 21 12.29 8.95 -22.31
CA LYS A 21 11.38 9.38 -23.38
C LYS A 21 10.39 10.47 -22.96
N GLY A 22 10.31 10.76 -21.67
CA GLY A 22 9.31 11.62 -21.08
C GLY A 22 7.98 10.89 -20.83
N LEU A 23 7.25 11.36 -19.82
CA LEU A 23 5.87 10.97 -19.56
C LEU A 23 4.93 11.95 -20.29
N SER A 24 3.97 11.42 -21.06
CA SER A 24 2.98 12.27 -21.75
C SER A 24 1.80 12.64 -20.85
N VAL A 25 1.14 13.78 -21.11
CA VAL A 25 -0.06 14.23 -20.36
C VAL A 25 -1.18 13.20 -20.38
N LYS A 26 -1.44 12.57 -21.53
CA LYS A 26 -2.49 11.53 -21.65
C LYS A 26 -2.16 10.29 -20.83
N GLU A 27 -0.90 9.85 -20.86
CA GLU A 27 -0.44 8.70 -20.09
C GLU A 27 -0.46 8.97 -18.59
N ALA A 28 -0.04 10.16 -18.16
CA ALA A 28 -0.13 10.62 -16.79
C ALA A 28 -1.57 10.54 -16.26
N GLN A 29 -2.52 11.13 -16.99
CA GLN A 29 -3.95 11.09 -16.62
C GLN A 29 -4.48 9.65 -16.53
N ALA A 30 -4.22 8.83 -17.54
CA ALA A 30 -4.70 7.45 -17.58
C ALA A 30 -4.19 6.62 -16.40
N ASN A 31 -2.95 6.85 -15.96
CA ASN A 31 -2.38 6.17 -14.80
C ASN A 31 -2.87 6.77 -13.48
N LEU A 32 -2.99 8.10 -13.35
CA LEU A 32 -3.56 8.73 -12.15
C LEU A 32 -4.98 8.24 -11.88
N PHE A 33 -5.83 8.09 -12.90
CA PHE A 33 -7.18 7.54 -12.72
C PHE A 33 -7.20 6.09 -12.19
N LYS A 34 -6.08 5.35 -12.29
CA LYS A 34 -5.97 4.03 -11.68
C LYS A 34 -5.80 4.08 -10.16
N TYR A 35 -5.56 5.25 -9.57
CA TYR A 35 -5.48 5.43 -8.12
C TYR A 35 -6.73 4.92 -7.41
N ARG A 36 -7.90 5.17 -8.01
CA ARG A 36 -9.21 4.71 -7.51
C ARG A 36 -9.59 3.30 -8.00
N SER A 37 -8.63 2.57 -8.57
CA SER A 37 -8.82 1.22 -9.14
C SER A 37 -7.89 0.19 -8.49
N THR A 38 -8.02 -1.07 -8.88
CA THR A 38 -7.20 -2.20 -8.40
C THR A 38 -5.73 -2.17 -8.85
N ILE A 39 -5.34 -1.24 -9.73
CA ILE A 39 -3.97 -1.08 -10.26
C ILE A 39 -3.32 0.21 -9.68
N TYR A 40 -3.33 0.29 -8.35
CA TYR A 40 -2.88 1.43 -7.55
C TYR A 40 -1.39 1.81 -7.68
N PRO A 41 -0.41 0.87 -7.78
CA PRO A 41 1.01 1.25 -7.76
C PRO A 41 1.44 2.15 -8.92
N ALA A 42 0.86 1.94 -10.12
CA ALA A 42 1.18 2.75 -11.28
C ALA A 42 0.77 4.22 -11.12
N ALA A 43 -0.30 4.50 -10.36
CA ALA A 43 -0.74 5.86 -10.09
C ALA A 43 0.23 6.59 -9.14
N ILE A 44 0.74 5.88 -8.12
CA ILE A 44 1.76 6.39 -7.20
C ILE A 44 3.07 6.66 -7.93
N GLU A 45 3.55 5.69 -8.72
CA GLU A 45 4.78 5.84 -9.52
C GLU A 45 4.70 7.08 -10.45
N VAL A 46 3.56 7.26 -11.12
CA VAL A 46 3.32 8.43 -11.97
C VAL A 46 3.29 9.73 -11.15
N ALA A 47 2.63 9.73 -10.00
CA ALA A 47 2.57 10.91 -9.14
C ALA A 47 3.97 11.32 -8.67
N GLU A 48 4.77 10.38 -8.17
CA GLU A 48 6.16 10.60 -7.77
C GLU A 48 7.03 11.14 -8.91
N PHE A 49 6.89 10.58 -10.10
CA PHE A 49 7.59 11.07 -11.29
C PHE A 49 7.17 12.51 -11.63
N ILE A 50 5.87 12.82 -11.59
CA ILE A 50 5.36 14.19 -11.83
C ILE A 50 5.91 15.17 -10.79
N PHE A 51 5.87 14.84 -9.50
CA PHE A 51 6.39 15.74 -8.45
C PHE A 51 7.87 16.04 -8.61
N SER A 52 8.63 15.05 -9.08
CA SER A 52 10.08 15.18 -9.21
C SER A 52 10.51 15.88 -10.51
N ASN A 53 9.71 15.80 -11.58
CA ASN A 53 10.15 16.19 -12.93
C ASN A 53 9.27 17.24 -13.61
N TRP A 54 8.01 17.42 -13.21
CA TRP A 54 7.10 18.35 -13.88
C TRP A 54 7.01 19.68 -13.15
N GLY A 55 7.16 20.77 -13.91
CA GLY A 55 6.82 22.11 -13.43
C GLY A 55 5.31 22.36 -13.39
N ALA A 56 4.91 23.41 -12.66
CA ALA A 56 3.50 23.78 -12.48
C ALA A 56 2.71 23.93 -13.80
N ARG A 57 3.36 24.38 -14.88
CA ARG A 57 2.73 24.51 -16.20
C ARG A 57 2.29 23.15 -16.77
N MET A 58 3.10 22.11 -16.61
CA MET A 58 2.77 20.77 -17.08
C MET A 58 1.65 20.15 -16.23
N VAL A 59 1.70 20.37 -14.91
CA VAL A 59 0.62 19.94 -13.99
C VAL A 59 -0.71 20.61 -14.35
N ALA A 60 -0.69 21.90 -14.70
CA ALA A 60 -1.89 22.62 -15.13
C ALA A 60 -2.52 22.07 -16.43
N MET A 61 -1.76 21.33 -17.25
CA MET A 61 -2.27 20.68 -18.46
C MET A 61 -3.07 19.40 -18.17
N LEU A 62 -2.95 18.83 -16.97
CA LEU A 62 -3.78 17.69 -16.55
C LEU A 62 -5.23 18.15 -16.39
N GLU A 63 -6.19 17.27 -16.71
CA GLU A 63 -7.60 17.46 -16.36
C GLU A 63 -7.81 17.67 -14.85
N LYS A 64 -8.88 18.39 -14.50
CA LYS A 64 -9.18 18.75 -13.10
C LYS A 64 -9.17 17.51 -12.19
N ASP A 65 -9.90 16.47 -12.56
CA ASP A 65 -10.03 15.26 -11.74
C ASP A 65 -8.67 14.54 -11.57
N ALA A 66 -7.82 14.55 -12.60
CA ALA A 66 -6.48 13.97 -12.49
C ALA A 66 -5.57 14.81 -11.59
N ARG A 67 -5.70 16.14 -11.59
CA ARG A 67 -5.00 17.01 -10.62
C ARG A 67 -5.50 16.78 -9.21
N ASP A 68 -6.81 16.63 -9.03
CA ASP A 68 -7.40 16.36 -7.72
C ASP A 68 -6.84 15.04 -7.15
N ILE A 69 -6.74 13.99 -7.98
CA ILE A 69 -6.08 12.72 -7.59
C ILE A 69 -4.58 12.90 -7.30
N LEU A 70 -3.87 13.65 -8.14
CA LEU A 70 -2.45 13.93 -7.91
C LEU A 70 -2.25 14.60 -6.54
N PHE A 71 -3.06 15.60 -6.21
CA PHE A 71 -2.97 16.27 -4.91
C PHE A 71 -3.48 15.40 -3.75
N GLU A 72 -4.47 14.53 -3.97
CA GLU A 72 -4.90 13.52 -3.00
C GLU A 72 -3.74 12.58 -2.64
N ILE A 73 -2.96 12.13 -3.64
CA ILE A 73 -1.73 11.36 -3.44
C ILE A 73 -0.70 12.19 -2.67
N TRP A 74 -0.46 13.43 -3.10
CA TRP A 74 0.50 14.34 -2.46
C TRP A 74 0.20 14.56 -0.98
N GLU A 75 -1.05 14.88 -0.62
CA GLU A 75 -1.46 15.10 0.77
C GLU A 75 -1.27 13.84 1.61
N ARG A 76 -1.58 12.67 1.04
CA ARG A 76 -1.34 11.39 1.72
C ARG A 76 0.13 11.12 1.95
N GLU A 77 0.99 11.39 0.98
CA GLU A 77 2.44 11.20 1.08
C GLU A 77 3.11 12.27 1.97
N LEU A 78 2.65 13.52 1.95
CA LEU A 78 3.06 14.56 2.88
C LEU A 78 2.70 14.20 4.32
N ASN A 79 1.51 13.64 4.54
CA ASN A 79 1.09 13.17 5.84
C ASN A 79 1.87 11.95 6.33
N ARG A 80 2.61 11.24 5.47
CA ARG A 80 3.60 10.23 5.91
C ARG A 80 4.85 10.81 6.54
N SER A 81 5.17 12.09 6.28
CA SER A 81 6.34 12.75 6.89
C SER A 81 6.12 13.15 8.36
N HIS A 82 4.87 13.09 8.83
CA HIS A 82 4.54 13.06 10.25
C HIS A 82 4.35 11.59 10.64
N GLU A 83 4.92 11.13 11.75
CA GLU A 83 4.70 9.77 12.25
C GLU A 83 3.19 9.51 12.30
N LEU A 84 2.69 8.72 11.34
CA LEU A 84 1.28 8.41 11.29
C LEU A 84 0.93 7.64 12.56
N PRO A 85 -0.16 8.01 13.25
CA PRO A 85 -0.61 7.26 14.41
C PRO A 85 -0.70 5.78 14.03
N CYS A 86 -0.13 4.93 14.87
CA CYS A 86 -0.16 3.49 14.68
C CYS A 86 -1.29 2.89 15.50
N ILE A 87 -1.95 1.88 14.95
CA ILE A 87 -2.85 1.02 15.71
C ILE A 87 -2.29 -0.39 15.80
N ASP A 88 -2.53 -1.06 16.92
CA ASP A 88 -2.10 -2.44 17.12
C ASP A 88 -3.11 -3.43 16.52
N LEU A 89 -2.67 -4.19 15.51
CA LEU A 89 -3.48 -5.21 14.87
C LEU A 89 -2.87 -6.60 15.02
N GLY A 90 -3.36 -7.34 16.01
CA GLY A 90 -2.82 -8.67 16.35
C GLY A 90 -1.40 -8.60 16.90
N GLY A 91 -1.14 -7.60 17.76
CA GLY A 91 0.15 -7.42 18.46
C GLY A 91 1.26 -6.87 17.58
N VAL A 92 0.92 -6.16 16.50
CA VAL A 92 1.87 -5.48 15.62
C VAL A 92 1.33 -4.09 15.32
N PRO A 93 2.16 -3.05 15.41
CA PRO A 93 1.77 -1.70 15.03
C PRO A 93 1.66 -1.57 13.51
N PHE A 94 0.56 -0.99 13.06
CA PHE A 94 0.34 -0.58 11.68
C PHE A 94 -0.01 0.91 11.62
N GLU A 95 0.65 1.64 10.72
CA GLU A 95 0.33 3.05 10.46
C GLU A 95 -1.09 3.17 9.91
N ILE A 96 -1.83 4.16 10.40
CA ILE A 96 -3.12 4.54 9.80
C ILE A 96 -2.91 4.93 8.33
N GLY A 97 -3.80 4.46 7.47
CA GLY A 97 -3.67 4.56 6.02
C GLY A 97 -2.86 3.44 5.39
N THR A 98 -2.33 2.47 6.17
CA THR A 98 -1.68 1.29 5.59
C THR A 98 -2.64 0.54 4.68
N LEU A 99 -2.23 0.34 3.42
CA LEU A 99 -3.02 -0.41 2.45
C LEU A 99 -2.83 -1.90 2.66
N LEU A 100 -3.93 -2.63 2.59
CA LEU A 100 -3.99 -4.06 2.71
C LEU A 100 -4.64 -4.67 1.47
N ARG A 101 -4.24 -5.89 1.12
CA ARG A 101 -4.93 -6.71 0.12
C ARG A 101 -4.89 -8.18 0.49
N LEU A 102 -5.85 -8.95 0.01
CA LEU A 102 -5.81 -10.40 0.15
C LEU A 102 -4.88 -11.03 -0.88
N ARG A 103 -3.94 -11.86 -0.41
CA ARG A 103 -3.01 -12.61 -1.28
C ARG A 103 -3.72 -13.52 -2.28
N THR A 104 -4.81 -14.15 -1.84
CA THR A 104 -5.57 -15.08 -2.67
C THR A 104 -6.50 -14.39 -3.66
N ASN A 105 -6.92 -13.14 -3.36
CA ASN A 105 -7.74 -12.34 -4.25
C ASN A 105 -7.37 -10.85 -4.13
N HIS A 106 -6.60 -10.36 -5.10
CA HIS A 106 -6.06 -9.00 -5.08
C HIS A 106 -7.11 -7.92 -5.35
N SER A 107 -8.33 -8.29 -5.77
CA SER A 107 -9.44 -7.34 -5.88
C SER A 107 -10.03 -6.97 -4.51
N VAL A 108 -9.77 -7.76 -3.47
CA VAL A 108 -10.16 -7.43 -2.11
C VAL A 108 -9.05 -6.60 -1.47
N THR A 109 -9.33 -5.32 -1.31
CA THR A 109 -8.45 -4.35 -0.67
C THR A 109 -9.06 -3.85 0.63
N ALA A 110 -8.22 -3.46 1.57
CA ALA A 110 -8.63 -2.84 2.83
C ALA A 110 -7.67 -1.71 3.17
N ILE A 111 -8.08 -0.83 4.06
CA ILE A 111 -7.24 0.25 4.58
C ILE A 111 -7.23 0.12 6.10
N VAL A 112 -6.07 0.28 6.72
CA VAL A 112 -5.96 0.42 8.17
C VAL A 112 -6.44 1.82 8.54
N ASP A 113 -7.48 1.94 9.36
CA ASP A 113 -7.97 3.20 9.92
C ASP A 113 -7.93 3.18 11.45
N GLU A 114 -8.45 4.23 12.10
CA GLU A 114 -8.50 4.32 13.56
C GLU A 114 -9.31 3.18 14.22
N SER A 115 -10.23 2.57 13.48
CA SER A 115 -11.13 1.51 13.97
C SER A 115 -10.62 0.10 13.67
N GLY A 116 -9.56 -0.05 12.87
CA GLY A 116 -8.96 -1.34 12.53
C GLY A 116 -8.72 -1.51 11.04
N ILE A 117 -9.14 -2.64 10.50
CA ILE A 117 -9.06 -2.97 9.07
C ILE A 117 -10.40 -2.64 8.45
N ASN A 118 -10.45 -1.61 7.61
CA ASN A 118 -11.66 -1.17 6.93
C ASN A 118 -11.72 -1.73 5.50
N PHE A 119 -12.76 -2.50 5.23
CA PHE A 119 -13.08 -3.06 3.93
C PHE A 119 -14.60 -3.17 3.80
N ASP A 120 -15.14 -2.84 2.61
CA ASP A 120 -16.59 -2.93 2.33
C ASP A 120 -17.46 -2.12 3.32
N ASN A 121 -16.97 -0.93 3.70
CA ASN A 121 -17.57 -0.07 4.73
C ASN A 121 -17.78 -0.76 6.10
N GLN A 122 -16.99 -1.79 6.39
CA GLN A 122 -16.97 -2.49 7.67
C GLN A 122 -15.56 -2.48 8.25
N SER A 123 -15.45 -2.14 9.53
CA SER A 123 -14.18 -2.16 10.25
C SER A 123 -14.03 -3.45 11.05
N PHE A 124 -12.85 -4.04 10.99
CA PHE A 124 -12.51 -5.31 11.62
C PHE A 124 -11.30 -5.13 12.54
N SER A 125 -11.39 -5.62 13.78
CA SER A 125 -10.28 -5.57 14.75
C SER A 125 -9.21 -6.63 14.50
N SER A 126 -9.44 -7.59 13.59
CA SER A 126 -8.47 -8.64 13.27
C SER A 126 -8.46 -9.03 11.80
N PHE A 127 -7.26 -9.35 11.31
CA PHE A 127 -7.04 -9.85 9.96
C PHE A 127 -7.86 -11.12 9.64
N SER A 128 -8.08 -12.00 10.64
CA SER A 128 -8.90 -13.20 10.48
C SER A 128 -10.38 -12.87 10.28
N SER A 129 -10.92 -11.92 11.06
CA SER A 129 -12.31 -11.48 10.88
C SER A 129 -12.56 -10.80 9.53
N ALA A 130 -11.63 -9.92 9.11
CA ALA A 130 -11.67 -9.28 7.80
C ALA A 130 -11.57 -10.33 6.66
N ALA A 131 -10.69 -11.33 6.83
CA ALA A 131 -10.52 -12.42 5.89
C ALA A 131 -11.78 -13.28 5.71
N ASN A 132 -12.52 -13.54 6.79
CA ASN A 132 -13.76 -14.30 6.75
C ASN A 132 -14.85 -13.55 5.96
N LYS A 133 -14.99 -12.24 6.19
CA LYS A 133 -15.96 -11.41 5.44
C LYS A 133 -15.67 -11.42 3.94
N ALA A 134 -14.40 -11.33 3.56
CA ALA A 134 -13.97 -11.34 2.18
C ALA A 134 -14.21 -12.67 1.43
N ARG A 135 -14.64 -13.73 2.13
CA ARG A 135 -15.08 -15.00 1.56
C ARG A 135 -16.48 -15.37 2.02
N PRO A 136 -17.55 -14.98 1.31
CA PRO A 136 -18.79 -15.72 1.39
C PRO A 136 -18.61 -17.01 0.57
N HIS A 137 -18.29 -18.11 1.25
CA HIS A 137 -18.39 -19.50 0.75
C HIS A 137 -17.38 -19.98 -0.31
N THR A 138 -16.12 -20.23 0.07
CA THR A 138 -15.25 -21.16 -0.68
C THR A 138 -14.57 -22.19 0.23
N GLN A 139 -14.84 -23.46 -0.07
CA GLN A 139 -14.36 -24.68 0.59
C GLN A 139 -12.87 -24.97 0.33
N ASN A 140 -11.97 -24.00 0.56
CA ASN A 140 -10.54 -24.25 0.52
C ASN A 140 -9.93 -24.01 1.89
N ASN A 141 -9.47 -25.10 2.52
CA ASN A 141 -8.72 -25.19 3.80
C ASN A 141 -7.39 -24.41 3.80
N GLY A 142 -7.17 -23.49 2.87
CA GLY A 142 -5.96 -22.67 2.77
C GLY A 142 -6.04 -21.45 3.69
N TRP A 143 -4.99 -21.23 4.48
CA TRP A 143 -4.80 -20.06 5.31
C TRP A 143 -4.96 -18.76 4.50
N ILE A 144 -5.85 -17.88 4.94
CA ILE A 144 -6.05 -16.58 4.30
C ILE A 144 -4.95 -15.64 4.79
N GLN A 145 -4.18 -15.10 3.84
CA GLN A 145 -3.07 -14.21 4.14
C GLN A 145 -3.33 -12.82 3.58
N TRP A 146 -3.09 -11.82 4.42
CA TRP A 146 -3.08 -10.42 4.04
C TRP A 146 -1.67 -9.98 3.69
N GLU A 147 -1.59 -9.10 2.69
CA GLU A 147 -0.39 -8.36 2.35
C GLU A 147 -0.63 -6.89 2.69
N TYR A 148 0.40 -6.21 3.18
CA TYR A 148 0.41 -4.77 3.38
C TYR A 148 1.35 -4.10 2.38
N TYR A 149 1.03 -2.89 1.94
CA TYR A 149 1.91 -2.13 1.06
C TYR A 149 2.98 -1.41 1.89
N CYS A 150 4.24 -1.74 1.64
CA CYS A 150 5.40 -1.13 2.24
C CYS A 150 5.92 -0.04 1.31
N SER A 151 5.63 1.21 1.63
CA SER A 151 5.99 2.39 0.84
C SER A 151 7.49 2.53 0.64
N SER A 152 8.29 2.36 1.69
CA SER A 152 9.76 2.50 1.64
C SER A 152 10.45 1.52 0.70
N ALA A 153 9.82 0.40 0.38
CA ALA A 153 10.32 -0.60 -0.55
C ALA A 153 9.45 -0.73 -1.82
N SER A 154 8.42 0.13 -1.95
CA SER A 154 7.44 0.13 -3.04
C SER A 154 6.87 -1.27 -3.37
N GLU A 155 6.67 -2.12 -2.36
CA GLU A 155 6.29 -3.53 -2.54
C GLU A 155 5.23 -4.01 -1.55
N TRP A 156 4.52 -5.08 -1.91
CA TRP A 156 3.55 -5.75 -1.03
C TRP A 156 4.24 -6.83 -0.20
N LYS A 157 4.09 -6.78 1.13
CA LYS A 157 4.71 -7.71 2.08
C LYS A 157 3.66 -8.48 2.86
N LEU A 158 3.97 -9.74 3.20
CA LEU A 158 3.08 -10.54 4.04
C LEU A 158 2.99 -9.98 5.46
N VAL A 159 1.76 -9.81 5.95
CA VAL A 159 1.49 -9.43 7.35
C VAL A 159 2.13 -10.42 8.32
N ASP A 160 2.09 -11.72 8.01
CA ASP A 160 2.69 -12.76 8.86
C ASP A 160 4.22 -12.63 8.99
N ARG A 161 4.91 -12.15 7.95
CA ARG A 161 6.36 -11.88 8.02
C ARG A 161 6.65 -10.72 8.97
N LEU A 162 5.83 -9.67 8.92
CA LEU A 162 5.95 -8.53 9.84
C LEU A 162 5.71 -8.96 11.29
N ARG A 163 4.64 -9.74 11.53
CA ARG A 163 4.33 -10.32 12.84
C ARG A 163 5.48 -11.14 13.41
N LYS A 164 6.04 -12.06 12.61
CA LYS A 164 7.16 -12.88 13.05
C LYS A 164 8.38 -12.03 13.41
N LYS A 165 8.73 -11.04 12.56
CA LYS A 165 9.84 -10.12 12.82
C LYS A 165 9.65 -9.35 14.12
N TYR A 166 8.45 -8.86 14.36
CA TYR A 166 8.13 -8.07 15.56
C TYR A 166 8.16 -8.93 16.83
N GLN A 167 7.60 -10.15 16.78
CA GLN A 167 7.69 -11.12 17.88
C GLN A 167 9.15 -11.48 18.23
N GLU A 168 9.99 -11.69 17.22
CA GLU A 168 11.41 -11.95 17.42
C GLU A 168 12.15 -10.75 18.03
N GLN A 169 11.77 -9.52 17.70
CA GLN A 169 12.31 -8.31 18.29
C GLN A 169 11.94 -8.19 19.78
N ILE A 170 10.65 -8.34 20.11
CA ILE A 170 10.17 -8.32 21.50
C ILE A 170 10.91 -9.39 22.32
N ALA A 171 11.00 -10.63 21.80
CA ALA A 171 11.70 -11.70 22.51
C ALA A 171 13.17 -11.37 22.78
N LYS A 172 13.87 -10.75 21.82
CA LYS A 172 15.26 -10.31 21.99
C LYS A 172 15.39 -9.20 23.03
N GLU A 173 14.47 -8.24 23.05
CA GLU A 173 14.47 -7.15 24.00
C GLU A 173 14.22 -7.64 25.44
N VAL A 174 13.25 -8.53 25.63
CA VAL A 174 12.98 -9.17 26.92
C VAL A 174 14.19 -9.98 27.41
N MET A 175 14.83 -10.75 26.53
CA MET A 175 16.05 -11.49 26.90
C MET A 175 17.20 -10.55 27.28
N ARG A 176 17.36 -9.42 26.59
CA ARG A 176 18.37 -8.40 26.93
C ARG A 176 18.10 -7.76 28.28
N SER A 177 16.84 -7.43 28.60
CA SER A 177 16.52 -6.85 29.90
C SER A 177 16.80 -7.82 31.04
N LEU A 178 16.48 -9.11 30.86
CA LEU A 178 16.70 -10.15 31.88
C LEU A 178 18.18 -10.47 32.13
N ILE A 179 19.06 -10.30 31.14
CA ILE A 179 20.51 -10.49 31.29
C ILE A 179 21.18 -9.30 31.98
N ASN A 180 20.57 -8.11 31.89
CA ASN A 180 21.07 -6.87 32.48
C ASN A 180 20.46 -6.57 33.87
N THR A 181 19.72 -7.51 34.46
CA THR A 181 19.18 -7.45 35.83
C THR A 181 19.90 -8.45 36.71
#